data_AF-A0A3D3AF61-F1
#
_entry.id   AF-A0A3D3AF61-F1
#
_cell.length_a   1.000
_cell.length_b   1.000
_cell.length_c   1.000
_cell.angle_alpha   90.00
_cell.angle_beta   90.00
_cell.angle_gamma   90.00
#
_symmetry.space_group_name_H-M   'P 1'
#
loop_
_entity.id
_entity.type
_entity.pdbx_description
1 polymer ?
#
loop_
_entity_poly.entity_id
_entity_poly.type
_entity_poly.pdbx_seq_one_letter_code
_entity_poly.pdbx_strand_id
1 'polypeptide(L)'
;GIALRADMDAIPVQDMKDVSYKSKINGVMHACGHDAHTAIQIGSALILKNIESELNGKVRFIFQPAEETDGGAKDMIEYGALKDVQAVIALHVDENLNTGTIGFRKGVVNAASNPFKIEVKGKSAHGAHPENSIDAIYIA
;
A
#
# COMPACT_ATOMS: atom_id res chain seq x y z
N GLY A 1 22.07 -8.66 -5.08
CA GLY A 1 20.92 -9.16 -5.87
C GLY A 1 19.83 -8.11 -5.89
N ILE A 2 18.82 -8.26 -6.75
CA ILE A 2 17.67 -7.35 -6.80
C ILE A 2 16.45 -7.99 -6.14
N ALA A 3 15.50 -7.18 -5.69
CA ALA A 3 14.19 -7.65 -5.29
C ALA A 3 13.10 -7.11 -6.21
N LEU A 4 12.11 -7.94 -6.50
CA LEU A 4 10.82 -7.53 -7.07
C LEU A 4 9.78 -7.54 -5.95
N ARG A 5 8.94 -6.51 -5.87
CA ARG A 5 7.89 -6.39 -4.84
C ARG A 5 6.50 -6.22 -5.46
N ALA A 6 5.54 -6.92 -4.89
CA ALA A 6 4.11 -6.79 -5.12
C ALA A 6 3.40 -6.86 -3.77
N ASP A 7 2.41 -6.01 -3.58
CA ASP A 7 1.43 -6.11 -2.50
C ASP A 7 0.36 -7.16 -2.82
N MET A 8 -0.28 -7.67 -1.77
CA MET A 8 -1.23 -8.79 -1.88
C MET A 8 -2.53 -8.61 -1.07
N ASP A 9 -2.67 -7.55 -0.28
CA ASP A 9 -3.87 -7.33 0.51
C ASP A 9 -5.03 -6.75 -0.30
N ALA A 10 -6.24 -6.98 0.19
CA ALA A 10 -7.49 -6.41 -0.31
C ALA A 10 -8.01 -5.36 0.69
N ILE A 11 -9.03 -4.61 0.30
CA ILE A 11 -9.64 -3.57 1.14
C ILE A 11 -11.10 -3.89 1.50
N PRO A 12 -11.63 -3.34 2.63
CA PRO A 12 -13.01 -3.54 3.05
C PRO A 12 -14.00 -2.70 2.22
N VAL A 13 -14.12 -3.03 0.93
CA VAL A 13 -15.05 -2.43 -0.03
C VAL A 13 -15.89 -3.51 -0.69
N GLN A 14 -17.19 -3.27 -0.84
CA GLN A 14 -18.08 -4.18 -1.52
C GLN A 14 -17.74 -4.25 -3.02
N ASP A 15 -17.53 -5.46 -3.53
CA ASP A 15 -17.37 -5.68 -4.96
C ASP A 15 -18.72 -5.49 -5.67
N MET A 16 -18.81 -4.44 -6.48
CA MET A 16 -19.99 -4.10 -7.28
C MET A 16 -19.90 -4.60 -8.73
N LYS A 17 -18.83 -5.31 -9.09
CA LYS A 17 -18.65 -5.81 -10.47
C LYS A 17 -19.68 -6.90 -10.80
N ASP A 18 -20.22 -6.85 -12.01
CA ASP A 18 -21.04 -7.92 -12.60
C ASP A 18 -20.19 -8.81 -13.52
N VAL A 19 -19.29 -9.58 -12.90
CA VAL A 19 -18.34 -10.46 -13.60
C VAL A 19 -18.17 -11.77 -12.84
N SER A 20 -17.76 -12.83 -13.56
CA SER A 20 -17.57 -14.17 -12.98
C SER A 20 -16.44 -14.26 -11.95
N TYR A 21 -15.45 -13.36 -12.04
CA TYR A 21 -14.30 -13.29 -11.15
C TYR A 21 -14.46 -12.31 -9.98
N LYS A 22 -15.67 -11.74 -9.78
CA LYS A 22 -15.92 -10.85 -8.65
C LYS A 22 -15.59 -11.52 -7.32
N SER A 23 -15.29 -10.71 -6.32
CA SER A 23 -15.05 -11.20 -4.96
C SER A 23 -16.20 -12.09 -4.48
N LYS A 24 -15.83 -13.22 -3.88
CA LYS A 24 -16.77 -14.13 -3.21
C LYS A 24 -16.96 -13.77 -1.73
N ILE A 25 -16.20 -12.82 -1.21
CA ILE A 25 -16.25 -12.37 0.18
C ILE A 25 -17.03 -11.05 0.20
N ASN A 26 -18.16 -11.05 0.92
CA ASN A 26 -19.01 -9.87 1.05
C ASN A 26 -18.24 -8.74 1.75
N GLY A 27 -18.30 -7.52 1.21
CA GLY A 27 -17.62 -6.35 1.76
C GLY A 27 -16.09 -6.31 1.58
N VAL A 28 -15.50 -7.19 0.75
CA VAL A 28 -14.04 -7.19 0.50
C VAL A 28 -13.77 -7.29 -1.00
N MET A 29 -12.85 -6.47 -1.53
CA MET A 29 -12.37 -6.57 -2.91
C MET A 29 -10.93 -6.06 -3.07
N HIS A 30 -10.22 -6.54 -4.09
CA HIS A 30 -8.99 -5.91 -4.56
C HIS A 30 -9.33 -4.70 -5.42
N ALA A 31 -9.54 -3.55 -4.78
CA ALA A 31 -9.87 -2.30 -5.48
C ALA A 31 -8.64 -1.54 -6.00
N CYS A 32 -7.45 -1.85 -5.46
CA CYS A 32 -6.18 -1.18 -5.78
C CYS A 32 -5.32 -1.99 -6.77
N GLY A 33 -5.84 -3.11 -7.28
CA GLY A 33 -5.13 -3.95 -8.25
C GLY A 33 -4.03 -4.87 -7.68
N HIS A 34 -4.00 -5.08 -6.36
CA HIS A 34 -3.00 -5.95 -5.70
C HIS A 34 -3.08 -7.42 -6.16
N ASP A 35 -4.27 -7.86 -6.61
CA ASP A 35 -4.45 -9.13 -7.31
C ASP A 35 -3.67 -9.17 -8.65
N ALA A 36 -3.72 -8.08 -9.43
CA ALA A 36 -2.93 -7.95 -10.65
C ALA A 36 -1.42 -7.88 -10.35
N HIS A 37 -0.99 -7.11 -9.34
CA HIS A 37 0.42 -7.04 -8.94
C HIS A 37 0.97 -8.42 -8.57
N THR A 38 0.24 -9.15 -7.74
CA THR A 38 0.59 -10.52 -7.33
C THR A 38 0.66 -11.46 -8.53
N ALA A 39 -0.32 -11.43 -9.43
CA ALA A 39 -0.33 -12.27 -10.63
C ALA A 39 0.84 -11.96 -11.57
N ILE A 40 1.14 -10.68 -11.80
CA ILE A 40 2.27 -10.24 -12.63
C ILE A 40 3.60 -10.70 -12.03
N GLN A 41 3.76 -10.60 -10.71
CA GLN A 41 4.98 -11.04 -10.05
C GLN A 41 5.17 -12.56 -10.09
N ILE A 42 4.09 -13.34 -9.96
CA ILE A 42 4.15 -14.80 -10.17
C ILE A 42 4.60 -15.11 -11.60
N GLY A 43 4.01 -14.43 -12.60
CA GLY A 43 4.45 -14.57 -14.00
C GLY A 43 5.92 -14.21 -14.20
N SER A 44 6.37 -13.11 -13.60
CA SER A 44 7.78 -12.69 -13.63
C SER A 44 8.69 -13.72 -13.00
N ALA A 45 8.28 -14.34 -11.88
CA ALA A 45 9.04 -15.40 -11.23
C ALA A 45 9.18 -16.65 -12.10
N LEU A 46 8.11 -17.06 -12.78
CA LEU A 46 8.13 -18.19 -13.72
C LEU A 46 9.08 -17.93 -14.90
N ILE A 47 8.99 -16.73 -15.50
CA ILE A 47 9.87 -16.34 -16.62
C ILE A 47 11.33 -16.30 -16.17
N LEU A 48 11.63 -15.64 -15.05
CA LEU A 48 12.99 -15.53 -14.54
C LEU A 48 13.57 -16.87 -14.11
N LYS A 49 12.74 -17.79 -13.60
CA LYS A 49 13.16 -19.15 -13.28
C LYS A 49 13.58 -19.92 -14.54
N ASN A 50 12.90 -19.72 -15.66
CA ASN A 50 13.24 -20.38 -16.92
C ASN A 50 14.58 -19.89 -17.51
N ILE A 51 15.00 -18.68 -17.20
CA ILE A 51 16.28 -18.09 -17.66
C ILE A 51 17.32 -17.99 -16.53
N GLU A 52 17.15 -18.72 -15.44
CA GLU A 52 17.97 -18.56 -14.22
C GLU A 52 19.47 -18.72 -14.48
N SER A 53 19.87 -19.61 -15.39
CA SER A 53 21.28 -19.83 -15.76
C SER A 53 21.92 -18.64 -16.49
N GLU A 54 21.12 -17.73 -17.04
CA GLU A 54 21.57 -16.51 -17.71
C GLU A 54 21.67 -15.32 -16.75
N LEU A 55 21.15 -15.46 -15.52
CA LEU A 55 21.12 -14.38 -14.53
C LEU A 55 22.47 -14.27 -13.79
N ASN A 56 23.10 -13.11 -13.91
CA ASN A 56 24.30 -12.75 -13.14
C ASN A 56 23.95 -12.24 -11.73
N GLY A 57 23.25 -13.06 -10.94
CA GLY A 57 22.91 -12.72 -9.57
C GLY A 57 21.68 -13.44 -9.04
N LYS A 58 21.11 -12.90 -7.95
CA LYS A 58 19.90 -13.43 -7.32
C LYS A 58 18.78 -12.42 -7.44
N VAL A 59 17.58 -12.92 -7.75
CA VAL A 59 16.33 -12.18 -7.68
C VAL A 59 15.53 -12.67 -6.47
N ARG A 60 15.12 -11.75 -5.59
CA ARG A 60 14.22 -12.03 -4.48
C ARG A 60 12.82 -11.57 -4.85
N PHE A 61 11.81 -12.39 -4.59
CA PHE A 61 10.41 -12.03 -4.77
C PHE A 61 9.81 -11.72 -3.39
N ILE A 62 9.28 -10.51 -3.23
CA ILE A 62 8.64 -10.02 -2.01
C ILE A 62 7.15 -9.88 -2.30
N PHE A 63 6.34 -10.68 -1.62
CA PHE A 63 4.88 -10.56 -1.61
C PHE A 63 4.49 -9.90 -0.27
N GLN A 64 4.17 -8.61 -0.33
CA GLN A 64 3.99 -7.77 0.85
C GLN A 64 2.52 -7.71 1.28
N PRO A 65 2.18 -8.12 2.53
CA PRO A 65 0.84 -7.90 3.06
C PRO A 65 0.66 -6.47 3.57
N ALA A 66 -0.60 -6.11 3.87
CA ALA A 66 -0.96 -4.92 4.64
C ALA A 66 -0.39 -3.61 4.10
N GLU A 67 -0.39 -3.41 2.78
CA GLU A 67 -0.04 -2.12 2.18
C GLU A 67 -1.07 -1.04 2.57
N GLU A 68 -2.35 -1.40 2.60
CA GLU A 68 -3.48 -0.47 2.72
C GLU A 68 -3.81 -0.06 4.17
N THR A 69 -3.08 -0.61 5.15
CA THR A 69 -3.35 -0.39 6.59
C THR A 69 -2.18 0.34 7.27
N ASP A 70 -1.57 -0.26 8.29
CA ASP A 70 -0.45 0.30 9.03
C ASP A 70 0.88 0.18 8.26
N GLY A 71 0.88 -0.54 7.12
CA GLY A 71 2.02 -0.71 6.22
C GLY A 71 2.91 -1.91 6.58
N GLY A 72 2.77 -3.01 5.84
CA GLY A 72 3.57 -4.24 6.08
C GLY A 72 5.03 -4.17 5.61
N ALA A 73 5.42 -3.13 4.86
CA ALA A 73 6.80 -2.98 4.37
C ALA A 73 7.82 -2.90 5.51
N LYS A 74 7.49 -2.16 6.58
CA LYS A 74 8.38 -1.96 7.72
C LYS A 74 8.71 -3.28 8.41
N ASP A 75 7.69 -4.06 8.74
CA ASP A 75 7.83 -5.36 9.39
C ASP A 75 8.65 -6.31 8.51
N MET A 76 8.38 -6.36 7.20
CA MET A 76 9.16 -7.19 6.29
C MET A 76 10.64 -6.80 6.27
N ILE A 77 10.96 -5.51 6.30
CA ILE A 77 12.34 -5.02 6.38
C ILE A 77 12.99 -5.49 7.69
N GLU A 78 12.30 -5.36 8.82
CA GLU A 78 12.78 -5.82 10.14
C GLU A 78 13.03 -7.34 10.17
N TYR A 79 12.19 -8.13 9.49
CA TYR A 79 12.40 -9.57 9.30
C TYR A 79 13.41 -9.94 8.22
N GLY A 80 14.12 -8.96 7.63
CA GLY A 80 15.23 -9.19 6.71
C GLY A 80 14.86 -9.36 5.24
N ALA A 81 13.65 -8.95 4.82
CA ALA A 81 13.23 -9.03 3.41
C ALA A 81 14.17 -8.28 2.46
N LEU A 82 14.91 -7.27 2.93
CA LEU A 82 15.90 -6.52 2.15
C LEU A 82 17.36 -6.89 2.43
N LYS A 83 17.63 -7.91 3.26
CA LYS A 83 19.01 -8.35 3.54
C LYS A 83 19.71 -8.78 2.25
N ASP A 84 20.87 -8.20 1.94
CA ASP A 84 21.66 -8.46 0.72
C ASP A 84 20.97 -8.04 -0.62
N VAL A 85 19.96 -7.16 -0.55
CA VAL A 85 19.29 -6.56 -1.71
C VAL A 85 19.92 -5.21 -2.03
N GLN A 86 20.31 -5.01 -3.29
CA GLN A 86 20.97 -3.79 -3.77
C GLN A 86 20.00 -2.80 -4.41
N ALA A 87 18.88 -3.30 -4.96
CA ALA A 87 17.83 -2.49 -5.55
C ALA A 87 16.50 -3.23 -5.45
N VAL A 88 15.43 -2.47 -5.29
CA VAL A 88 14.04 -2.96 -5.32
C VAL A 88 13.37 -2.38 -6.55
N ILE A 89 12.66 -3.22 -7.29
CA ILE A 89 11.80 -2.84 -8.40
C ILE A 89 10.38 -3.23 -8.01
N ALA A 90 9.44 -2.30 -8.19
CA ALA A 90 8.03 -2.50 -7.96
C ALA A 90 7.24 -1.78 -9.05
N LEU A 91 5.98 -2.15 -9.21
CA LEU A 91 5.03 -1.47 -10.07
C LEU A 91 3.72 -1.29 -9.32
N HIS A 92 2.91 -0.36 -9.80
CA HIS A 92 1.52 -0.23 -9.45
C HIS A 92 0.75 -0.10 -10.78
N VAL A 93 -0.38 -0.80 -10.92
CA VAL A 93 -1.29 -0.55 -12.05
C VAL A 93 -1.90 0.82 -11.89
N ASP A 94 -2.03 1.56 -12.98
CA ASP A 94 -2.56 2.92 -12.96
C ASP A 94 -3.73 2.98 -13.95
N GLU A 95 -4.93 3.25 -13.45
CA GLU A 95 -6.15 3.34 -14.25
C GLU A 95 -6.12 4.50 -15.27
N ASN A 96 -5.18 5.45 -15.12
CA ASN A 96 -5.01 6.59 -16.00
C ASN A 96 -4.00 6.34 -17.13
N LEU A 97 -3.34 5.17 -17.15
CA LEU A 97 -2.39 4.78 -18.20
C LEU A 97 -2.98 3.69 -19.10
N ASN A 98 -2.81 3.87 -20.40
CA ASN A 98 -3.20 2.84 -21.38
C ASN A 98 -2.33 1.58 -21.23
N THR A 99 -2.95 0.41 -21.31
CA THR A 99 -2.24 -0.89 -21.32
C THR A 99 -1.10 -0.91 -22.34
N GLY A 100 0.05 -1.45 -21.91
CA GLY A 100 1.29 -1.45 -22.70
C GLY A 100 2.17 -0.22 -22.48
N THR A 101 1.72 0.75 -21.68
CA THR A 101 2.51 1.92 -21.29
C THR A 101 3.06 1.75 -19.88
N ILE A 102 4.34 2.12 -19.69
CA ILE A 102 4.98 2.14 -18.37
C ILE A 102 5.39 3.58 -18.06
N GLY A 103 4.76 4.18 -17.04
CA GLY A 103 5.16 5.47 -16.49
C GLY A 103 6.31 5.31 -15.51
N PHE A 104 7.33 6.17 -15.60
CA PHE A 104 8.37 6.27 -14.59
C PHE A 104 8.81 7.72 -14.41
N ARG A 105 9.23 8.06 -13.19
CA ARG A 105 9.78 9.38 -12.86
C ARG A 105 10.98 9.19 -11.94
N LYS A 106 12.03 9.98 -12.16
CA LYS A 106 13.15 10.08 -11.23
C LYS A 106 12.80 11.00 -10.07
N GLY A 107 13.10 10.58 -8.85
CA GLY A 107 12.86 11.35 -7.63
C GLY A 107 11.55 10.98 -6.96
N VAL A 108 10.86 11.96 -6.40
CA VAL A 108 9.62 11.74 -5.64
C VAL A 108 8.46 11.46 -6.58
N VAL A 109 7.74 10.37 -6.33
CA VAL A 109 6.57 9.93 -7.10
C VAL A 109 5.28 10.12 -6.28
N ASN A 110 5.28 9.68 -5.02
CA ASN A 110 4.12 9.74 -4.14
C ASN A 110 4.37 10.70 -2.95
N ALA A 111 3.30 11.25 -2.39
CA ALA A 111 3.35 12.07 -1.19
C ALA A 111 3.52 11.21 0.07
N ALA A 112 4.14 11.78 1.12
CA ALA A 112 4.16 11.16 2.44
C ALA A 112 2.84 11.43 3.18
N SER A 113 2.29 10.40 3.84
CA SER A 113 1.15 10.53 4.76
C SER A 113 1.63 10.53 6.19
N ASN A 114 1.29 11.58 6.95
CA ASN A 114 1.68 11.73 8.35
C ASN A 114 0.45 12.13 9.18
N PRO A 115 -0.25 11.17 9.80
CA PRO A 115 -1.38 11.49 10.66
C PRO A 115 -0.90 12.24 11.91
N PHE A 116 -1.62 13.28 12.32
CA PHE A 116 -1.37 13.99 13.57
C PHE A 116 -2.68 14.11 14.36
N LYS A 117 -2.55 14.21 15.68
CA LYS A 117 -3.68 14.37 16.60
C LYS A 117 -3.45 15.61 17.46
N ILE A 118 -4.44 16.51 17.48
CA ILE A 118 -4.46 17.67 18.36
C ILE A 118 -5.50 17.40 19.45
N GLU A 119 -5.10 17.56 20.71
CA GLU A 119 -6.02 17.53 21.85
C GLU A 119 -6.19 18.95 22.39
N VAL A 120 -7.37 19.54 22.19
CA VAL A 120 -7.71 20.87 22.71
C VAL A 120 -8.43 20.71 24.06
N LYS A 121 -7.86 21.27 25.12
CA LYS A 121 -8.41 21.20 26.48
C LYS A 121 -8.98 22.54 26.89
N GLY A 122 -10.31 22.56 27.07
CA GLY A 122 -11.04 23.68 27.66
C GLY A 122 -11.31 23.47 29.15
N LYS A 123 -12.23 24.28 29.67
CA LYS A 123 -12.74 24.21 31.04
C LYS A 123 -14.26 24.25 30.97
N SER A 124 -14.93 23.21 31.50
CA SER A 124 -16.38 23.15 31.53
C SER A 124 -16.97 24.13 32.55
N ALA A 125 -18.14 24.70 32.23
CA ALA A 125 -18.96 25.49 33.13
C ALA A 125 -20.44 25.30 32.81
N HIS A 126 -21.33 25.84 33.65
CA HIS A 126 -22.76 25.85 33.35
C HIS A 126 -23.00 26.63 32.05
N GLY A 127 -23.82 26.12 31.14
CA GLY A 127 -24.05 26.75 29.82
C GLY A 127 -24.69 28.15 29.86
N ALA A 128 -25.13 28.61 31.03
CA ALA A 128 -25.65 29.96 31.23
C ALA A 128 -24.58 30.96 31.73
N HIS A 129 -23.37 30.46 32.03
CA HIS A 129 -22.24 31.21 32.58
C HIS A 129 -20.96 30.97 31.76
N PRO A 130 -20.95 31.34 30.47
CA PRO A 130 -19.80 31.10 29.58
C PRO A 130 -18.52 31.81 30.04
N GLU A 131 -18.62 32.90 30.82
CA GLU A 131 -17.47 33.59 31.41
C GLU A 131 -16.64 32.72 32.37
N ASN A 132 -17.22 31.63 32.89
CA ASN A 132 -16.56 30.69 33.78
C ASN A 132 -15.90 29.50 33.05
N SER A 133 -16.14 29.38 31.74
CA SER A 133 -15.61 28.30 30.89
C SER A 133 -14.35 28.72 30.13
N ILE A 134 -13.66 27.73 29.56
CA ILE A 134 -12.73 27.93 28.44
C ILE A 134 -13.30 27.04 27.34
N ASP A 135 -13.84 27.64 26.30
CA ASP A 135 -14.53 26.91 25.25
C ASP A 135 -13.52 26.24 24.31
N ALA A 136 -13.41 24.91 24.42
CA ALA A 136 -12.55 24.11 23.56
C ALA A 136 -13.00 24.11 22.10
N ILE A 137 -14.30 24.31 21.83
CA ILE A 137 -14.84 24.40 20.46
C ILE A 137 -14.43 25.74 19.83
N TYR A 138 -14.43 26.82 20.60
CA TYR A 138 -13.98 28.12 20.11
C TYR A 138 -12.47 28.16 19.80
N ILE A 139 -11.67 27.39 20.55
CA ILE A 139 -10.22 27.27 20.32
C ILE A 139 -9.89 26.39 19.10
N ALA A 140 -10.74 25.39 18.83
CA ALA A 140 -10.50 24.35 17.82
C ALA A 140 -10.81 24.80 16.38
#